data_AF-A0A972THJ9-F1
#
_entry.id   AF-A0A972THJ9-F1
#
_cell.length_a   1.000
_cell.length_b   1.000
_cell.length_c   1.000
_cell.angle_alpha   90.00
_cell.angle_beta   90.00
_cell.angle_gamma   90.00
#
_symmetry.space_group_name_H-M   'P 1'
#
loop_
_entity.id
_entity.type
_entity.pdbx_description
1 polymer ?
#
loop_
_entity_poly.entity_id
_entity_poly.type
_entity_poly.pdbx_seq_one_letter_code
_entity_poly.pdbx_strand_id
1 'polypeptide(L)'
;MGLKKILLLWTTFFFITSLLFWPNCSLAEAPLSVSEKTDPSSLFGGLGEELANGFEFTLRTLAFGNYRDVADSSQNPNNDFFQIPRYSTELDVRPDARLIFRRLDLSVKPRMNLKWNVWEDGSRKGDTNLDDDWFINEWLARVRATDSLFVSYGRENLQWGPSYLFSPSNPFFKYNGRRNPKLEIPGMDFARLVWLPEMLWTMSIIANLDKGREEFQFSEFEKTYALKLDYAGQEAYASIILSHQEGNRNRLGAFGGWTASEALLLYGEGAISRGNNALYPKEADNPFGESMEAIYYDSSSLKGTILIGGSYTIEIGPTLTVEYVYYGPGYNDDQANEYYRLRQEASDAFDLAGSIGDLSRLTLSQTADTGLRFLRKNYVMLQYQHNDIQDVLNLTFRWTQNIDDGSGQFISIIEYFLGEHIQL
;
A
#
# COMPACT_ATOMS: atom_id res chain seq x y z
N MET A 1 -17.06 -23.33 -28.84
CA MET A 1 -16.62 -22.42 -27.76
C MET A 1 -16.01 -21.12 -28.30
N GLY A 2 -16.51 -20.55 -29.42
CA GLY A 2 -15.80 -19.47 -30.15
C GLY A 2 -16.59 -18.18 -30.46
N LEU A 3 -17.91 -18.13 -30.24
CA LEU A 3 -18.71 -16.94 -30.60
C LEU A 3 -19.11 -16.08 -29.39
N LYS A 4 -19.36 -16.69 -28.21
CA LYS A 4 -19.77 -15.95 -27.00
C LYS A 4 -18.65 -15.08 -26.41
N LYS A 5 -17.38 -15.51 -26.52
CA LYS A 5 -16.22 -14.72 -26.05
C LYS A 5 -15.95 -13.49 -26.92
N ILE A 6 -16.20 -13.58 -28.23
CA ILE A 6 -16.05 -12.45 -29.15
C ILE A 6 -17.17 -11.44 -28.93
N LEU A 7 -18.42 -11.90 -28.75
CA LEU A 7 -19.55 -10.99 -28.52
C LEU A 7 -19.40 -10.18 -27.23
N LEU A 8 -18.86 -10.78 -26.16
CA LEU A 8 -18.63 -10.09 -24.88
C LEU A 8 -17.56 -8.99 -24.99
N LEU A 9 -16.46 -9.24 -25.72
CA LEU A 9 -15.40 -8.26 -25.97
C LEU A 9 -15.91 -7.05 -26.76
N TRP A 10 -16.79 -7.28 -27.74
CA TRP A 10 -17.38 -6.21 -28.56
C TRP A 10 -18.40 -5.38 -27.77
N THR A 11 -19.20 -5.99 -26.88
CA THR A 11 -20.12 -5.22 -26.02
C THR A 11 -19.42 -4.34 -25.01
N THR A 12 -18.30 -4.80 -24.43
CA THR A 12 -17.51 -3.99 -23.50
C THR A 12 -16.82 -2.82 -24.22
N PHE A 13 -16.33 -3.04 -25.45
CA PHE A 13 -15.72 -1.98 -26.26
C PHE A 13 -16.72 -0.90 -26.69
N PHE A 14 -17.97 -1.28 -27.01
CA PHE A 14 -19.03 -0.32 -27.36
C PHE A 14 -19.55 0.48 -26.16
N PHE A 15 -19.57 -0.12 -24.95
CA PHE A 15 -20.00 0.58 -23.75
C PHE A 15 -19.00 1.68 -23.35
N ILE A 16 -17.69 1.39 -23.44
CA ILE A 16 -16.61 2.34 -23.14
C ILE A 16 -16.57 3.49 -24.15
N THR A 17 -16.79 3.21 -25.44
CA THR A 17 -16.84 4.28 -26.47
C THR A 17 -18.08 5.17 -26.32
N SER A 18 -19.22 4.64 -25.87
CA SER A 18 -20.43 5.46 -25.67
C SER A 18 -20.32 6.47 -24.52
N LEU A 19 -19.51 6.19 -23.50
CA LEU A 19 -19.22 7.11 -22.39
C LEU A 19 -18.23 8.23 -22.78
N LEU A 20 -17.38 8.00 -23.79
CA LEU A 20 -16.39 8.97 -24.26
C LEU A 20 -16.96 10.02 -25.25
N PHE A 21 -18.19 9.85 -25.72
CA PHE A 21 -18.86 10.74 -26.67
C PHE A 21 -20.10 11.45 -26.11
N TRP A 22 -20.14 11.68 -24.78
CA TRP A 22 -21.12 12.62 -24.24
C TRP A 22 -20.71 14.04 -24.65
N PRO A 23 -21.56 14.82 -25.34
CA PRO A 23 -21.18 16.15 -25.81
C PRO A 23 -20.85 17.06 -24.63
N ASN A 24 -19.62 17.58 -24.63
CA ASN A 24 -19.20 18.69 -23.80
C ASN A 24 -20.22 19.83 -23.92
N CYS A 25 -20.88 20.13 -22.80
CA CYS A 25 -21.72 21.32 -22.68
C CYS A 25 -20.78 22.53 -22.61
N SER A 26 -20.45 23.08 -23.79
CA SER A 26 -19.75 24.34 -23.95
C SER A 26 -20.72 25.48 -23.62
N LEU A 27 -20.56 26.07 -22.43
CA LEU A 27 -21.12 27.39 -22.15
C LEU A 27 -20.21 28.42 -22.82
N ALA A 28 -20.71 28.97 -23.93
CA ALA A 28 -20.07 30.05 -24.66
C ALA A 28 -20.05 31.34 -23.83
N GLU A 29 -18.86 31.86 -23.54
CA GLU A 29 -18.67 33.25 -23.13
C GLU A 29 -18.50 34.13 -24.38
N ALA A 30 -19.40 35.09 -24.56
CA ALA A 30 -19.30 36.14 -25.57
C ALA A 30 -18.36 37.27 -25.08
N PRO A 31 -17.64 37.97 -25.97
CA PRO A 31 -16.78 39.07 -25.57
C PRO A 31 -17.62 40.34 -25.36
N LEU A 32 -17.49 40.97 -24.19
CA LEU A 32 -18.00 42.31 -23.95
C LEU A 32 -16.87 43.28 -23.63
N SER A 33 -16.98 44.42 -24.30
CA SER A 33 -16.06 45.53 -24.44
C SER A 33 -15.77 46.30 -23.15
N VAL A 34 -14.58 46.90 -23.14
CA VAL A 34 -14.06 47.89 -22.19
C VAL A 34 -15.07 49.00 -21.86
N SER A 35 -15.30 49.21 -20.56
CA SER A 35 -15.75 50.47 -19.99
C SER A 35 -15.07 50.67 -18.63
N GLU A 36 -14.15 51.63 -18.60
CA GLU A 36 -13.47 52.17 -17.43
C GLU A 36 -14.50 52.78 -16.46
N LYS A 37 -14.65 52.20 -15.26
CA LYS A 37 -15.27 52.83 -14.10
C LYS A 37 -14.65 52.27 -12.81
N THR A 38 -13.93 53.13 -12.12
CA THR A 38 -13.47 52.96 -10.73
C THR A 38 -14.64 52.64 -9.81
N ASP A 39 -14.58 51.49 -9.12
CA ASP A 39 -15.59 51.03 -8.16
C ASP A 39 -14.93 50.63 -6.82
N PRO A 40 -15.50 50.99 -5.66
CA PRO A 40 -14.88 50.82 -4.33
C PRO A 40 -15.10 49.41 -3.76
N SER A 41 -14.75 48.37 -4.53
CA SER A 41 -14.94 46.94 -4.18
C SER A 41 -13.64 46.17 -3.89
N SER A 42 -12.51 46.88 -3.71
CA SER A 42 -11.17 46.28 -3.59
C SER A 42 -10.87 45.52 -2.28
N LEU A 43 -11.80 45.48 -1.33
CA LEU A 43 -11.63 44.70 -0.08
C LEU A 43 -12.22 43.28 -0.15
N PHE A 44 -13.19 43.02 -1.04
CA PHE A 44 -13.79 41.69 -1.21
C PHE A 44 -13.33 40.96 -2.48
N GLY A 45 -12.82 41.69 -3.49
CA GLY A 45 -12.24 41.08 -4.69
C GLY A 45 -11.01 40.21 -4.41
N GLY A 46 -10.16 40.63 -3.47
CA GLY A 46 -8.90 39.92 -3.16
C GLY A 46 -9.07 38.57 -2.45
N LEU A 47 -10.14 38.38 -1.66
CA LEU A 47 -10.37 37.11 -0.96
C LEU A 47 -10.83 35.99 -1.90
N GLY A 48 -11.72 36.32 -2.84
CA GLY A 48 -12.20 35.36 -3.84
C GLY A 48 -11.06 34.93 -4.78
N GLU A 49 -10.23 35.88 -5.20
CA GLU A 49 -9.06 35.61 -6.02
C GLU A 49 -7.98 34.80 -5.27
N GLU A 50 -7.72 35.10 -3.99
CA GLU A 50 -6.81 34.33 -3.14
C GLU A 50 -7.29 32.87 -2.97
N LEU A 51 -8.60 32.65 -2.77
CA LEU A 51 -9.18 31.32 -2.68
C LEU A 51 -9.13 30.56 -4.01
N ALA A 52 -9.46 31.23 -5.12
CA ALA A 52 -9.43 30.62 -6.44
C ALA A 52 -8.00 30.22 -6.83
N ASN A 53 -7.01 31.07 -6.57
CA ASN A 53 -5.60 30.80 -6.85
C ASN A 53 -5.01 29.72 -5.94
N GLY A 54 -5.56 29.55 -4.73
CA GLY A 54 -5.14 28.52 -3.78
C GLY A 54 -5.81 27.16 -3.97
N PHE A 55 -6.80 27.05 -4.86
CA PHE A 55 -7.58 25.83 -5.08
C PHE A 55 -7.02 25.01 -6.24
N GLU A 56 -6.78 23.73 -5.99
CA GLU A 56 -6.34 22.75 -6.99
C GLU A 56 -7.34 21.59 -7.04
N PHE A 57 -7.66 21.14 -8.25
CA PHE A 57 -8.50 19.97 -8.48
C PHE A 57 -7.94 19.09 -9.58
N THR A 58 -7.82 17.80 -9.29
CA THR A 58 -7.38 16.77 -10.25
C THR A 58 -8.41 15.65 -10.28
N LEU A 59 -8.73 15.16 -11.47
CA LEU A 59 -9.57 13.98 -11.65
C LEU A 59 -8.78 12.89 -12.37
N ARG A 60 -8.70 11.70 -11.78
CA ARG A 60 -8.14 10.51 -12.42
C ARG A 60 -9.19 9.41 -12.49
N THR A 61 -9.23 8.72 -13.61
CA THR A 61 -10.05 7.53 -13.81
C THR A 61 -9.15 6.39 -14.23
N LEU A 62 -9.26 5.23 -13.56
CA LEU A 62 -8.50 4.03 -13.90
C LEU A 62 -9.49 2.91 -14.18
N ALA A 63 -9.36 2.27 -15.33
CA ALA A 63 -10.13 1.08 -15.68
C ALA A 63 -9.17 -0.07 -15.97
N PHE A 64 -9.37 -1.22 -15.33
CA PHE A 64 -8.50 -2.38 -15.54
C PHE A 64 -9.26 -3.70 -15.38
N GLY A 65 -8.72 -4.74 -16.01
CA GLY A 65 -9.21 -6.10 -15.92
C GLY A 65 -8.13 -7.02 -15.32
N ASN A 66 -8.53 -7.92 -14.43
CA ASN A 66 -7.66 -8.94 -13.87
C ASN A 66 -8.07 -10.32 -14.38
N TYR A 67 -7.07 -11.11 -14.76
CA TYR A 67 -7.18 -12.55 -14.92
C TYR A 67 -6.36 -13.23 -13.84
N ARG A 68 -6.95 -14.18 -13.11
CA ARG A 68 -6.26 -14.92 -12.05
C ARG A 68 -6.43 -16.41 -12.26
N ASP A 69 -5.30 -17.09 -12.42
CA ASP A 69 -5.25 -18.56 -12.42
C ASP A 69 -4.69 -19.04 -11.10
N VAL A 70 -5.58 -19.55 -10.26
CA VAL A 70 -5.25 -19.96 -8.90
C VAL A 70 -4.80 -21.42 -8.95
N ALA A 71 -3.56 -21.65 -8.53
CA ALA A 71 -3.07 -23.01 -8.34
C ALA A 71 -3.79 -23.69 -7.18
N ASP A 72 -4.06 -24.98 -7.33
CA ASP A 72 -4.51 -25.80 -6.21
C ASP A 72 -3.38 -25.90 -5.17
N SER A 73 -3.71 -25.61 -3.92
CA SER A 73 -2.72 -25.52 -2.83
C SER A 73 -3.36 -25.85 -1.50
N SER A 74 -2.55 -26.30 -0.53
CA SER A 74 -3.05 -26.58 0.82
C SER A 74 -3.56 -25.36 1.57
N GLN A 75 -3.27 -24.14 1.12
CA GLN A 75 -3.86 -22.94 1.72
C GLN A 75 -5.26 -22.63 1.17
N ASN A 76 -5.58 -23.13 -0.02
CA ASN A 76 -6.81 -22.81 -0.74
C ASN A 76 -7.26 -24.00 -1.60
N PRO A 77 -7.63 -25.13 -0.97
CA PRO A 77 -8.01 -26.34 -1.69
C PRO A 77 -9.15 -26.03 -2.65
N ASN A 78 -8.98 -26.37 -3.93
CA ASN A 78 -9.96 -26.15 -5.01
C ASN A 78 -10.52 -24.71 -5.14
N ASN A 79 -9.82 -23.72 -4.58
CA ASN A 79 -10.31 -22.34 -4.44
C ASN A 79 -11.61 -22.20 -3.61
N ASP A 80 -11.92 -23.17 -2.76
CA ASP A 80 -13.13 -23.16 -1.93
C ASP A 80 -13.01 -22.29 -0.69
N PHE A 81 -11.79 -22.07 -0.21
CA PHE A 81 -11.52 -21.28 0.98
C PHE A 81 -11.50 -19.77 0.70
N PHE A 82 -10.63 -19.32 -0.22
CA PHE A 82 -10.52 -17.89 -0.56
C PHE A 82 -11.52 -17.42 -1.61
N GLN A 83 -12.10 -18.32 -2.39
CA GLN A 83 -13.10 -18.00 -3.42
C GLN A 83 -12.62 -16.85 -4.31
N ILE A 84 -11.40 -16.97 -4.86
CA ILE A 84 -10.79 -15.92 -5.67
C ILE A 84 -11.48 -15.92 -7.04
N PRO A 85 -11.97 -14.76 -7.54
CA PRO A 85 -12.59 -14.69 -8.85
C PRO A 85 -11.55 -14.88 -9.97
N ARG A 86 -11.98 -15.58 -11.03
CA ARG A 86 -11.19 -15.87 -12.23
C ARG A 86 -10.97 -14.61 -13.07
N TYR A 87 -12.02 -13.80 -13.18
CA TYR A 87 -12.01 -12.52 -13.87
C TYR A 87 -12.52 -11.42 -12.94
N SER A 88 -11.86 -10.27 -12.93
CA SER A 88 -12.45 -9.04 -12.40
C SER A 88 -12.27 -7.87 -13.37
N THR A 89 -13.20 -6.93 -13.35
CA THR A 89 -13.08 -5.63 -14.01
C THR A 89 -13.36 -4.55 -12.99
N GLU A 90 -12.50 -3.55 -12.91
CA GLU A 90 -12.54 -2.50 -11.89
C GLU A 90 -12.48 -1.14 -12.57
N LEU A 91 -13.30 -0.20 -12.08
CA LEU A 91 -13.32 1.20 -12.45
C LEU A 91 -13.14 2.05 -11.18
N ASP A 92 -12.03 2.77 -11.12
CA ASP A 92 -11.71 3.70 -10.04
C ASP A 92 -11.87 5.13 -10.52
N VAL A 93 -12.63 5.93 -9.77
CA VAL A 93 -12.73 7.38 -9.96
C VAL A 93 -12.12 8.07 -8.76
N ARG A 94 -11.09 8.90 -9.01
CA ARG A 94 -10.20 9.49 -8.00
C ARG A 94 -10.11 11.01 -8.16
N PRO A 95 -11.13 11.76 -7.72
CA PRO A 95 -11.03 13.20 -7.55
C PRO A 95 -10.12 13.54 -6.38
N ASP A 96 -9.26 14.53 -6.55
CA ASP A 96 -8.38 15.08 -5.53
C ASP A 96 -8.60 16.60 -5.49
N ALA A 97 -8.97 17.14 -4.32
CA ALA A 97 -9.15 18.58 -4.13
C ALA A 97 -8.21 19.08 -3.03
N ARG A 98 -7.61 20.25 -3.25
CA ARG A 98 -6.74 20.91 -2.27
C ARG A 98 -7.01 22.40 -2.24
N LEU A 99 -6.91 23.00 -1.06
CA LEU A 99 -7.00 24.44 -0.85
C LEU A 99 -5.86 24.90 0.05
N ILE A 100 -4.99 25.75 -0.48
CA ILE A 100 -3.97 26.47 0.27
C ILE A 100 -4.45 27.91 0.44
N PHE A 101 -4.75 28.29 1.67
CA PHE A 101 -5.21 29.63 1.99
C PHE A 101 -4.45 30.19 3.20
N ARG A 102 -3.55 31.13 2.94
CA ARG A 102 -2.68 31.75 3.97
C ARG A 102 -1.84 30.71 4.72
N ARG A 103 -2.21 30.43 5.98
CA ARG A 103 -1.56 29.47 6.87
C ARG A 103 -2.25 28.11 6.88
N LEU A 104 -3.37 27.97 6.18
CA LEU A 104 -4.19 26.77 6.13
C LEU A 104 -3.93 26.00 4.84
N ASP A 105 -3.76 24.68 4.97
CA ASP A 105 -3.65 23.72 3.87
C ASP A 105 -4.67 22.61 4.14
N LEU A 106 -5.68 22.55 3.28
CA LEU A 106 -6.75 21.56 3.34
C LEU A 106 -6.68 20.66 2.11
N SER A 107 -6.91 19.36 2.29
CA SER A 107 -7.10 18.45 1.15
C SER A 107 -8.15 17.39 1.44
N VAL A 108 -8.79 16.88 0.39
CA VAL A 108 -9.72 15.75 0.46
C VAL A 108 -9.62 14.93 -0.82
N LYS A 109 -9.66 13.61 -0.64
CA LYS A 109 -9.51 12.61 -1.71
C LYS A 109 -10.65 11.59 -1.66
N PRO A 110 -11.86 11.92 -2.14
CA PRO A 110 -12.93 10.96 -2.28
C PRO A 110 -12.60 9.92 -3.36
N ARG A 111 -13.14 8.72 -3.22
CA ARG A 111 -12.96 7.60 -4.14
C ARG A 111 -14.31 6.92 -4.42
N MET A 112 -14.46 6.47 -5.65
CA MET A 112 -15.49 5.51 -6.05
C MET A 112 -14.79 4.33 -6.72
N ASN A 113 -15.07 3.12 -6.25
CA ASN A 113 -14.65 1.87 -6.88
C ASN A 113 -15.89 1.12 -7.35
N LEU A 114 -15.89 0.67 -8.60
CA LEU A 114 -16.90 -0.23 -9.15
C LEU A 114 -16.20 -1.50 -9.61
N LYS A 115 -16.62 -2.64 -9.07
CA LYS A 115 -15.96 -3.92 -9.30
C LYS A 115 -16.93 -4.99 -9.73
N TRP A 116 -16.66 -5.59 -10.89
CA TRP A 116 -17.38 -6.74 -11.38
C TRP A 116 -16.50 -7.99 -11.32
N ASN A 117 -17.01 -9.08 -10.74
CA ASN A 117 -16.29 -10.33 -10.52
C ASN A 117 -17.02 -11.52 -11.14
N VAL A 118 -16.26 -12.49 -11.65
CA VAL A 118 -16.75 -13.75 -12.19
C VAL A 118 -15.92 -14.92 -11.66
N TRP A 119 -16.60 -15.96 -11.19
CA TRP A 119 -15.97 -17.18 -10.65
C TRP A 119 -16.14 -18.35 -11.61
N GLU A 120 -15.05 -19.05 -11.94
CA GLU A 120 -15.07 -20.26 -12.78
C GLU A 120 -14.71 -21.55 -12.01
N ASP A 121 -14.28 -21.41 -10.76
CA ASP A 121 -13.78 -22.49 -9.90
C ASP A 121 -14.27 -22.35 -8.45
N GLY A 122 -14.09 -23.41 -7.67
CA GLY A 122 -14.53 -23.51 -6.29
C GLY A 122 -16.05 -23.49 -6.11
N SER A 123 -16.47 -23.27 -4.87
CA SER A 123 -17.86 -23.33 -4.40
C SER A 123 -18.75 -22.26 -5.02
N ARG A 124 -18.15 -21.19 -5.57
CA ARG A 124 -18.84 -20.08 -6.26
C ARG A 124 -18.81 -20.21 -7.78
N LYS A 125 -18.43 -21.35 -8.33
CA LYS A 125 -18.35 -21.56 -9.78
C LYS A 125 -19.64 -21.19 -10.49
N GLY A 126 -19.53 -20.28 -11.46
CA GLY A 126 -20.65 -19.76 -12.26
C GLY A 126 -21.28 -18.50 -11.69
N ASP A 127 -20.90 -18.07 -10.48
CA ASP A 127 -21.38 -16.83 -9.88
C ASP A 127 -20.80 -15.60 -10.58
N THR A 128 -21.56 -14.51 -10.47
CA THR A 128 -21.12 -13.16 -10.81
C THR A 128 -21.52 -12.19 -9.70
N ASN A 129 -20.72 -11.17 -9.45
CA ASN A 129 -21.02 -10.13 -8.47
C ASN A 129 -20.64 -8.75 -9.02
N LEU A 130 -21.44 -7.73 -8.71
CA LEU A 130 -21.13 -6.32 -8.91
C LEU A 130 -21.11 -5.65 -7.54
N ASP A 131 -20.00 -4.99 -7.23
CA ASP A 131 -19.76 -4.31 -5.96
C ASP A 131 -19.45 -2.84 -6.24
N ASP A 132 -19.90 -1.96 -5.35
CA ASP A 132 -19.63 -0.53 -5.39
C ASP A 132 -19.23 0.00 -4.02
N ASP A 133 -18.15 0.77 -3.96
CA ASP A 133 -17.65 1.37 -2.72
C ASP A 133 -17.34 2.85 -2.92
N TRP A 134 -17.78 3.67 -1.96
CA TRP A 134 -17.60 5.11 -1.94
C TRP A 134 -17.03 5.54 -0.59
N PHE A 135 -15.86 6.17 -0.62
CA PHE A 135 -15.15 6.48 0.61
C PHE A 135 -14.23 7.69 0.47
N ILE A 136 -13.75 8.20 1.60
CA ILE A 136 -12.68 9.20 1.65
C ILE A 136 -11.39 8.45 1.97
N ASN A 137 -10.47 8.41 0.99
CA ASN A 137 -9.19 7.73 1.18
C ASN A 137 -8.25 8.56 2.04
N GLU A 138 -8.15 9.85 1.76
CA GLU A 138 -7.34 10.80 2.52
C GLU A 138 -8.07 12.13 2.68
N TRP A 139 -7.80 12.81 3.79
CA TRP A 139 -8.17 14.19 4.01
C TRP A 139 -7.18 14.81 4.99
N LEU A 140 -6.91 16.10 4.86
CA LEU A 140 -5.94 16.80 5.71
C LEU A 140 -6.47 18.17 6.07
N ALA A 141 -6.29 18.53 7.34
CA ALA A 141 -6.30 19.91 7.79
C ALA A 141 -4.95 20.22 8.45
N ARG A 142 -4.20 21.14 7.87
CA ARG A 142 -2.88 21.57 8.37
C ARG A 142 -2.84 23.08 8.56
N VAL A 143 -2.28 23.50 9.69
CA VAL A 143 -2.02 24.90 10.01
C VAL A 143 -0.52 25.11 10.18
N ARG A 144 0.01 26.09 9.46
CA ARG A 144 1.34 26.66 9.68
C ARG A 144 1.27 27.63 10.87
N ALA A 145 1.59 27.14 12.06
CA ALA A 145 1.55 27.95 13.29
C ALA A 145 2.61 29.06 13.26
N THR A 146 3.81 28.71 12.81
CA THR A 146 4.94 29.60 12.50
C THR A 146 5.63 29.11 11.23
N ASP A 147 6.65 29.81 10.74
CA ASP A 147 7.39 29.36 9.55
C ASP A 147 8.14 28.03 9.73
N SER A 148 8.36 27.61 10.99
CA SER A 148 9.06 26.37 11.34
C SER A 148 8.19 25.35 12.07
N LEU A 149 6.91 25.64 12.33
CA LEU A 149 6.02 24.77 13.10
C LEU A 149 4.70 24.51 12.40
N PHE A 150 4.40 23.23 12.18
CA PHE A 150 3.19 22.76 11.51
C PHE A 150 2.40 21.83 12.43
N VAL A 151 1.10 22.06 12.50
CA VAL A 151 0.15 21.20 13.20
C VAL A 151 -0.82 20.65 12.16
N SER A 152 -1.07 19.34 12.17
CA SER A 152 -2.05 18.77 11.27
C SER A 152 -2.85 17.64 11.90
N TYR A 153 -4.08 17.48 11.42
CA TYR A 153 -4.92 16.33 11.69
C TYR A 153 -5.60 15.89 10.38
N GLY A 154 -5.62 14.59 10.13
CA GLY A 154 -6.18 14.08 8.89
C GLY A 154 -6.00 12.59 8.70
N ARG A 155 -6.70 12.05 7.70
CA ARG A 155 -6.44 10.72 7.16
C ARG A 155 -5.37 10.81 6.08
N GLU A 156 -4.23 10.18 6.31
CA GLU A 156 -3.07 10.30 5.42
C GLU A 156 -2.38 8.94 5.21
N ASN A 157 -1.72 8.79 4.07
CA ASN A 157 -0.77 7.70 3.85
C ASN A 157 0.66 8.15 4.21
N LEU A 158 1.07 7.93 5.46
CA LEU A 158 2.38 8.33 5.96
C LEU A 158 3.46 7.27 5.70
N GLN A 159 4.09 7.37 4.53
CA GLN A 159 5.20 6.51 4.14
C GLN A 159 6.56 7.20 4.35
N TRP A 160 7.56 6.37 4.63
CA TRP A 160 8.96 6.77 4.69
C TRP A 160 9.87 5.55 4.52
N GLY A 161 11.17 5.78 4.62
CA GLY A 161 12.17 4.76 4.39
C GLY A 161 12.56 4.67 2.90
N PRO A 162 13.81 4.31 2.61
CA PRO A 162 14.31 4.25 1.24
C PRO A 162 13.98 2.95 0.51
N SER A 163 13.54 1.94 1.25
CA SER A 163 13.41 0.58 0.80
C SER A 163 12.25 0.37 -0.18
N TYR A 164 12.46 -0.45 -1.20
CA TYR A 164 11.49 -0.84 -2.23
C TYR A 164 10.64 -2.03 -1.81
N LEU A 165 11.24 -3.06 -1.20
CA LEU A 165 10.52 -4.25 -0.74
C LEU A 165 9.52 -3.90 0.35
N PHE A 166 9.99 -3.19 1.39
CA PHE A 166 9.18 -2.61 2.45
C PHE A 166 9.98 -1.73 3.40
N SER A 167 9.29 -0.97 4.25
CA SER A 167 9.92 -0.08 5.24
C SER A 167 9.89 -0.65 6.66
N PRO A 168 10.90 -1.44 7.11
CA PRO A 168 10.95 -1.98 8.47
C PRO A 168 11.02 -0.94 9.58
N SER A 169 11.21 0.34 9.32
CA SER A 169 11.20 1.41 10.34
C SER A 169 9.82 2.06 10.51
N ASN A 170 8.89 1.86 9.57
CA ASN A 170 7.54 2.43 9.65
C ASN A 170 6.68 1.60 10.62
N PRO A 171 6.20 2.18 11.74
CA PRO A 171 5.38 1.48 12.72
C PRO A 171 3.91 1.39 12.33
N PHE A 172 3.45 2.19 11.36
CA PHE A 172 2.04 2.33 11.06
C PHE A 172 1.62 1.45 9.89
N PHE A 173 2.38 1.50 8.79
CA PHE A 173 1.99 0.81 7.56
C PHE A 173 2.75 -0.48 7.36
N LYS A 174 2.00 -1.56 7.07
CA LYS A 174 2.60 -2.78 6.55
C LYS A 174 3.12 -2.53 5.14
N TYR A 175 2.36 -1.95 4.22
CA TYR A 175 2.81 -1.76 2.84
C TYR A 175 3.40 -0.36 2.60
N ASN A 176 4.39 -0.26 1.71
CA ASN A 176 5.03 1.01 1.33
C ASN A 176 4.54 1.55 -0.04
N GLY A 177 3.59 0.87 -0.69
CA GLY A 177 3.01 1.25 -2.00
C GLY A 177 3.94 1.05 -3.20
N ARG A 178 5.19 0.65 -2.98
CA ARG A 178 6.18 0.53 -4.07
C ARG A 178 6.04 -0.75 -4.87
N ARG A 179 5.23 -1.73 -4.43
CA ARG A 179 5.03 -2.99 -5.14
C ARG A 179 4.17 -2.85 -6.39
N ASN A 180 3.11 -2.04 -6.32
CA ASN A 180 2.24 -1.75 -7.45
C ASN A 180 1.80 -0.28 -7.34
N PRO A 181 2.37 0.63 -8.15
CA PRO A 181 2.06 2.06 -8.07
C PRO A 181 0.63 2.42 -8.48
N LYS A 182 -0.12 1.50 -9.12
CA LYS A 182 -1.52 1.73 -9.49
C LYS A 182 -2.47 1.52 -8.31
N LEU A 183 -2.07 0.75 -7.32
CA LEU A 183 -2.84 0.53 -6.09
C LEU A 183 -2.57 1.67 -5.13
N GLU A 184 -3.65 2.35 -4.74
CA GLU A 184 -3.59 3.36 -3.70
C GLU A 184 -3.55 2.67 -2.33
N ILE A 185 -2.64 3.10 -1.44
CA ILE A 185 -2.61 2.60 -0.08
C ILE A 185 -3.72 3.31 0.71
N PRO A 186 -4.50 2.58 1.52
CA PRO A 186 -5.45 3.18 2.44
C PRO A 186 -4.77 4.17 3.39
N GLY A 187 -5.42 5.30 3.66
CA GLY A 187 -4.96 6.23 4.69
C GLY A 187 -5.43 5.83 6.09
N MET A 188 -4.65 6.21 7.11
CA MET A 188 -5.05 6.12 8.53
C MET A 188 -5.14 7.52 9.15
N ASP A 189 -5.82 7.65 10.29
CA ASP A 189 -6.02 8.98 10.89
C ASP A 189 -4.85 9.32 11.82
N PHE A 190 -4.24 10.48 11.59
CA PHE A 190 -3.07 10.97 12.32
C PHE A 190 -3.25 12.40 12.82
N ALA A 191 -2.82 12.64 14.06
CA ALA A 191 -2.48 13.97 14.55
C ALA A 191 -0.96 14.14 14.53
N ARG A 192 -0.46 15.27 14.02
CA ARG A 192 0.97 15.53 13.89
C ARG A 192 1.37 16.93 14.31
N LEU A 193 2.54 17.01 14.92
CA LEU A 193 3.31 18.22 15.15
C LEU A 193 4.65 18.05 14.45
N VAL A 194 4.97 18.92 13.49
CA VAL A 194 6.25 18.91 12.76
C VAL A 194 6.97 20.22 13.02
N TRP A 195 8.20 20.12 13.52
CA TRP A 195 9.07 21.24 13.84
C TRP A 195 10.37 21.18 13.04
N LEU A 196 10.73 22.31 12.45
CA LEU A 196 11.95 22.53 11.66
C LEU A 196 12.89 23.46 12.44
N PRO A 197 13.61 22.97 13.47
CA PRO A 197 14.48 23.80 14.30
C PRO A 197 15.62 24.47 13.51
N GLU A 198 16.17 23.74 12.54
CA GLU A 198 17.30 24.14 11.69
C GLU A 198 17.05 23.64 10.26
N MET A 199 17.89 24.04 9.30
CA MET A 199 17.70 23.64 7.89
C MET A 199 17.91 22.15 7.62
N LEU A 200 18.65 21.43 8.47
CA LEU A 200 19.00 20.01 8.27
C LEU A 200 18.19 19.04 9.12
N TRP A 201 17.48 19.54 10.13
CA TRP A 201 16.82 18.71 11.15
C TRP A 201 15.31 18.90 11.12
N THR A 202 14.58 17.80 11.17
CA THR A 202 13.13 17.80 11.34
C THR A 202 12.74 16.90 12.51
N MET A 203 11.92 17.42 13.42
CA MET A 203 11.33 16.65 14.51
C MET A 203 9.83 16.50 14.27
N SER A 204 9.32 15.27 14.35
CA SER A 204 7.89 14.98 14.21
C SER A 204 7.37 14.21 15.41
N ILE A 205 6.29 14.69 16.01
CA ILE A 205 5.47 13.96 16.98
C ILE A 205 4.21 13.53 16.24
N ILE A 206 3.91 12.23 16.28
CA ILE A 206 2.85 11.61 15.49
C ILE A 206 2.00 10.75 16.42
N ALA A 207 0.68 10.91 16.34
CA ALA A 207 -0.28 10.04 17.00
C ALA A 207 -1.21 9.45 15.95
N ASN A 208 -1.22 8.14 15.80
CA ASN A 208 -2.18 7.40 14.99
C ASN A 208 -3.38 7.04 15.85
N LEU A 209 -4.53 7.61 15.49
CA LEU A 209 -5.72 7.62 16.36
C LEU A 209 -6.83 6.70 15.87
N ASP A 210 -6.85 6.38 14.57
CA ASP A 210 -7.83 5.50 13.95
C ASP A 210 -7.17 4.72 12.79
N LYS A 211 -7.67 3.50 12.52
CA LYS A 211 -7.27 2.67 11.38
C LYS A 211 -7.60 3.30 10.03
N GLY A 212 -8.53 4.26 10.00
CA GLY A 212 -9.00 4.89 8.78
C GLY A 212 -9.59 3.86 7.81
N ARG A 213 -8.95 3.70 6.65
CA ARG A 213 -9.33 2.71 5.63
C ARG A 213 -8.44 1.47 5.63
N GLU A 214 -7.44 1.38 6.49
CA GLU A 214 -6.62 0.18 6.59
C GLU A 214 -7.45 -0.96 7.22
N GLU A 215 -7.45 -2.11 6.54
CA GLU A 215 -8.12 -3.30 7.04
C GLU A 215 -7.17 -4.13 7.91
N PHE A 216 -7.66 -4.50 9.10
CA PHE A 216 -6.99 -5.43 9.99
C PHE A 216 -7.88 -6.67 10.07
N GLN A 217 -7.53 -7.74 9.34
CA GLN A 217 -8.39 -8.91 9.20
C GLN A 217 -8.56 -9.69 10.51
N PHE A 218 -7.47 -9.88 11.27
CA PHE A 218 -7.45 -10.72 12.47
C PHE A 218 -6.79 -10.08 13.69
N SER A 219 -6.56 -8.76 13.65
CA SER A 219 -6.03 -8.00 14.79
C SER A 219 -6.86 -6.75 15.03
N GLU A 220 -7.01 -6.35 16.29
CA GLU A 220 -7.65 -5.07 16.61
C GLU A 220 -6.71 -3.90 16.31
N PHE A 221 -7.28 -2.74 15.99
CA PHE A 221 -6.53 -1.52 15.82
C PHE A 221 -6.03 -1.03 17.19
N GLU A 222 -4.73 -0.81 17.28
CA GLU A 222 -4.06 -0.27 18.46
C GLU A 222 -3.43 1.08 18.10
N LYS A 223 -3.80 2.12 18.86
CA LYS A 223 -3.23 3.46 18.63
C LYS A 223 -1.73 3.41 18.82
N THR A 224 -1.04 4.14 17.95
CA THR A 224 0.42 4.15 17.93
C THR A 224 0.93 5.58 17.97
N TYR A 225 1.85 5.87 18.87
CA TYR A 225 2.50 7.15 19.03
C TYR A 225 3.94 7.04 18.60
N ALA A 226 4.45 8.03 17.86
CA ALA A 226 5.83 8.04 17.41
C ALA A 226 6.48 9.42 17.59
N LEU A 227 7.75 9.39 17.97
CA LEU A 227 8.68 10.50 17.88
C LEU A 227 9.70 10.15 16.79
N LYS A 228 9.82 11.02 15.79
CA LYS A 228 10.72 10.86 14.66
C LYS A 228 11.66 12.06 14.57
N LEU A 229 12.95 11.77 14.42
CA LEU A 229 13.99 12.77 14.20
C LEU A 229 14.68 12.47 12.87
N ASP A 230 14.62 13.40 11.94
CA ASP A 230 15.21 13.30 10.62
C ASP A 230 16.39 14.26 10.48
N TYR A 231 17.47 13.76 9.90
CA TYR A 231 18.62 14.50 9.40
C TYR A 231 18.63 14.42 7.87
N ALA A 232 18.69 15.55 7.19
CA ALA A 232 18.78 15.65 5.74
C ALA A 232 19.99 16.51 5.35
N GLY A 233 21.12 15.85 5.09
CA GLY A 233 22.32 16.47 4.51
C GLY A 233 22.29 16.46 2.98
N GLN A 234 23.38 16.92 2.35
CA GLN A 234 23.48 16.99 0.89
C GLN A 234 23.61 15.60 0.24
N GLU A 235 24.47 14.75 0.78
CA GLU A 235 24.75 13.41 0.22
C GLU A 235 24.17 12.29 1.07
N ALA A 236 23.76 12.58 2.31
CA ALA A 236 23.32 11.58 3.26
C ALA A 236 22.11 12.07 4.06
N TYR A 237 21.25 11.11 4.43
CA TYR A 237 20.14 11.34 5.32
C TYR A 237 20.03 10.19 6.31
N ALA A 238 19.45 10.48 7.47
CA ALA A 238 19.22 9.49 8.51
C ALA A 238 17.96 9.84 9.30
N SER A 239 17.31 8.83 9.84
CA SER A 239 16.13 8.98 10.68
C SER A 239 16.15 7.97 11.81
N ILE A 240 15.69 8.42 12.98
CA ILE A 240 15.43 7.57 14.14
C ILE A 240 13.97 7.75 14.53
N ILE A 241 13.29 6.64 14.78
CA ILE A 241 11.88 6.58 15.12
C ILE A 241 11.73 5.80 16.42
N LEU A 242 11.24 6.46 17.46
CA LEU A 242 10.77 5.82 18.68
C LEU A 242 9.26 5.71 18.60
N SER A 243 8.71 4.52 18.79
CA SER A 243 7.27 4.30 18.73
C SER A 243 6.75 3.43 19.86
N HIS A 244 5.53 3.73 20.29
CA HIS A 244 4.79 3.02 21.31
C HIS A 244 3.37 2.73 20.79
N GLN A 245 3.01 1.46 20.74
CA GLN A 245 1.66 1.00 20.41
C GLN A 245 0.94 0.61 21.71
N GLU A 246 -0.30 1.07 21.86
CA GLU A 246 -1.22 0.65 22.95
C GLU A 246 -1.31 -0.89 22.92
N GLY A 247 -1.06 -1.57 24.04
CA GLY A 247 -0.73 -3.01 24.03
C GLY A 247 0.71 -3.32 24.45
N ASN A 248 1.42 -2.31 24.98
CA ASN A 248 2.75 -2.42 25.61
C ASN A 248 3.90 -2.79 24.64
N ARG A 249 3.79 -2.34 23.38
CA ARG A 249 4.82 -2.59 22.36
C ARG A 249 5.61 -1.33 22.08
N ASN A 250 6.85 -1.34 22.55
CA ASN A 250 7.84 -0.34 22.19
C ASN A 250 8.66 -0.83 20.99
N ARG A 251 8.92 0.07 20.06
CA ARG A 251 9.73 -0.20 18.88
C ARG A 251 10.66 0.97 18.58
N LEU A 252 11.91 0.64 18.28
CA LEU A 252 12.92 1.55 17.77
C LEU A 252 13.14 1.22 16.30
N GLY A 253 12.83 2.16 15.42
CA GLY A 253 13.13 2.11 14.00
C GLY A 253 14.25 3.08 13.63
N ALA A 254 15.02 2.76 12.61
CA ALA A 254 15.97 3.68 12.01
C ALA A 254 16.12 3.40 10.52
N PHE A 255 16.40 4.44 9.75
CA PHE A 255 16.79 4.29 8.36
C PHE A 255 17.77 5.38 7.95
N GLY A 256 18.51 5.15 6.88
CA GLY A 256 19.38 6.15 6.30
C GLY A 256 19.90 5.73 4.94
N GLY A 257 20.46 6.68 4.23
CA GLY A 257 21.06 6.44 2.94
C GLY A 257 22.13 7.44 2.61
N TRP A 258 22.97 7.06 1.66
CA TRP A 258 24.12 7.81 1.20
C TRP A 258 24.21 7.69 -0.32
N THR A 259 24.22 8.84 -0.99
CA THR A 259 24.54 8.99 -2.40
C THR A 259 26.05 8.87 -2.55
N ALA A 260 26.54 7.63 -2.74
CA ALA A 260 27.96 7.32 -2.82
C ALA A 260 28.61 7.83 -4.12
N SER A 261 27.81 8.05 -5.17
CA SER A 261 28.20 8.73 -6.40
C SER A 261 26.95 9.30 -7.10
N GLU A 262 27.13 9.96 -8.24
CA GLU A 262 26.02 10.43 -9.08
C GLU A 262 25.05 9.32 -9.53
N ALA A 263 25.53 8.07 -9.58
CA ALA A 263 24.78 6.92 -10.08
C ALA A 263 24.45 5.88 -8.99
N LEU A 264 25.09 5.93 -7.81
CA LEU A 264 24.97 4.90 -6.77
C LEU A 264 24.38 5.46 -5.48
N LEU A 265 23.23 4.92 -5.08
CA LEU A 265 22.61 5.14 -3.78
C LEU A 265 22.73 3.87 -2.94
N LEU A 266 23.27 3.99 -1.73
CA LEU A 266 23.28 2.93 -0.72
C LEU A 266 22.34 3.31 0.42
N TYR A 267 21.64 2.33 0.99
CA TYR A 267 20.74 2.58 2.10
C TYR A 267 20.55 1.37 3.01
N GLY A 268 20.11 1.66 4.22
CA GLY A 268 19.75 0.66 5.21
C GLY A 268 18.57 1.10 6.05
N GLU A 269 17.80 0.13 6.50
CA GLU A 269 16.63 0.33 7.34
C GLU A 269 16.48 -0.82 8.32
N GLY A 270 15.98 -0.54 9.51
CA GLY A 270 15.73 -1.59 10.48
C GLY A 270 14.79 -1.16 11.58
N ALA A 271 14.30 -2.16 12.30
CA ALA A 271 13.65 -1.93 13.57
C ALA A 271 13.84 -3.09 14.53
N ILE A 272 13.75 -2.76 15.82
CA ILE A 272 13.73 -3.71 16.91
C ILE A 272 12.44 -3.45 17.69
N SER A 273 11.65 -4.50 17.91
CA SER A 273 10.43 -4.46 18.70
C SER A 273 10.48 -5.47 19.84
N ARG A 274 9.76 -5.19 20.92
CA ARG A 274 9.50 -6.15 21.99
C ARG A 274 8.28 -7.00 21.63
N GLY A 275 8.46 -8.33 21.59
CA GLY A 275 7.39 -9.28 21.25
C GLY A 275 6.84 -9.10 19.83
N ASN A 276 5.78 -9.83 19.52
CA ASN A 276 4.92 -9.65 18.34
C ASN A 276 3.56 -10.35 18.56
N ASN A 277 2.56 -10.00 17.77
CA ASN A 277 1.25 -10.66 17.72
C ASN A 277 1.17 -11.76 16.65
N ALA A 278 2.30 -12.15 16.09
CA ALA A 278 2.30 -13.17 15.06
C ALA A 278 1.98 -14.54 15.67
N LEU A 279 1.26 -15.34 14.91
CA LEU A 279 0.94 -16.71 15.24
C LEU A 279 2.12 -17.61 14.84
N TYR A 280 2.42 -18.59 15.67
CA TYR A 280 3.44 -19.62 15.44
C TYR A 280 2.81 -20.99 15.66
N PRO A 281 3.19 -22.01 14.89
CA PRO A 281 2.76 -23.36 15.17
C PRO A 281 3.32 -23.80 16.53
N LYS A 282 2.50 -24.54 17.26
CA LYS A 282 2.85 -25.10 18.56
C LYS A 282 2.03 -26.37 18.79
N GLU A 283 2.66 -27.35 19.43
CA GLU A 283 1.99 -28.59 19.85
C GLU A 283 0.70 -28.31 20.64
N ALA A 284 -0.36 -29.01 20.28
CA ALA A 284 -1.68 -28.89 20.89
C ALA A 284 -2.41 -30.24 20.93
N ASP A 285 -3.25 -30.42 21.95
CA ASP A 285 -4.10 -31.60 22.10
C ASP A 285 -5.34 -31.48 21.19
N ASN A 286 -5.14 -31.64 19.89
CA ASN A 286 -6.19 -31.62 18.88
C ASN A 286 -5.87 -32.63 17.74
N PRO A 287 -6.83 -32.93 16.85
CA PRO A 287 -6.63 -33.93 15.78
C PRO A 287 -5.48 -33.65 14.80
N PHE A 288 -4.99 -32.42 14.70
CA PHE A 288 -3.85 -32.03 13.87
C PHE A 288 -2.53 -31.94 14.67
N GLY A 289 -2.55 -32.24 15.97
CA GLY A 289 -1.38 -32.23 16.86
C GLY A 289 -0.76 -30.85 17.12
N GLU A 290 -1.18 -29.81 16.40
CA GLU A 290 -0.62 -28.46 16.43
C GLU A 290 -1.74 -27.41 16.32
N SER A 291 -1.45 -26.19 16.79
CA SER A 291 -2.31 -25.03 16.59
C SER A 291 -1.47 -23.76 16.42
N MET A 292 -2.09 -22.72 15.87
CA MET A 292 -1.45 -21.42 15.65
C MET A 292 -1.64 -20.53 16.89
N GLU A 293 -0.57 -20.21 17.60
CA GLU A 293 -0.61 -19.43 18.85
C GLU A 293 0.31 -18.19 18.82
N ALA A 294 -0.13 -17.10 19.45
CA ALA A 294 0.65 -15.86 19.60
C ALA A 294 1.68 -15.97 20.74
N ILE A 295 2.63 -16.91 20.65
CA ILE A 295 3.57 -17.27 21.72
C ILE A 295 4.50 -16.14 22.17
N TYR A 296 4.65 -15.07 21.38
CA TYR A 296 5.49 -13.91 21.70
C TYR A 296 4.71 -12.64 22.05
N TYR A 297 3.39 -12.73 22.28
CA TYR A 297 2.53 -11.58 22.57
C TYR A 297 3.00 -10.78 23.80
N ASP A 298 3.18 -11.47 24.94
CA ASP A 298 3.66 -10.86 26.20
C ASP A 298 5.18 -11.00 26.43
N SER A 299 5.90 -11.49 25.42
CA SER A 299 7.33 -11.74 25.55
C SER A 299 8.13 -10.45 25.69
N SER A 300 9.14 -10.45 26.55
CA SER A 300 10.16 -9.40 26.61
C SER A 300 11.28 -9.58 25.57
N SER A 301 11.22 -10.64 24.76
CA SER A 301 12.23 -10.89 23.74
C SER A 301 12.23 -9.80 22.67
N LEU A 302 13.44 -9.37 22.29
CA LEU A 302 13.62 -8.41 21.21
C LEU A 302 13.65 -9.15 19.87
N LYS A 303 12.86 -8.67 18.92
CA LYS A 303 12.83 -9.16 17.54
C LYS A 303 13.30 -8.05 16.63
N GLY A 304 14.39 -8.31 15.90
CA GLY A 304 15.01 -7.36 14.98
C GLY A 304 14.67 -7.67 13.52
N THR A 305 14.48 -6.62 12.73
CA THR A 305 14.44 -6.69 11.27
C THR A 305 15.46 -5.71 10.72
N ILE A 306 16.26 -6.16 9.75
CA ILE A 306 17.27 -5.33 9.08
C ILE A 306 17.12 -5.53 7.57
N LEU A 307 17.13 -4.42 6.84
CA LEU A 307 17.19 -4.35 5.40
C LEU A 307 18.39 -3.51 4.99
N ILE A 308 19.16 -4.00 4.03
CA ILE A 308 20.22 -3.25 3.37
C ILE A 308 19.99 -3.31 1.86
N GLY A 309 20.24 -2.20 1.18
CA GLY A 309 19.99 -2.12 -0.24
C GLY A 309 20.87 -1.09 -0.94
N GLY A 310 20.86 -1.20 -2.26
CA GLY A 310 21.52 -0.25 -3.14
C GLY A 310 20.81 -0.16 -4.47
N SER A 311 20.86 1.03 -5.05
CA SER A 311 20.34 1.32 -6.39
C SER A 311 21.44 1.93 -7.23
N TYR A 312 21.63 1.40 -8.44
CA TYR A 312 22.59 1.91 -9.41
C TYR A 312 21.88 2.27 -10.72
N THR A 313 22.00 3.52 -11.15
CA THR A 313 21.46 4.00 -12.41
C THR A 313 22.54 3.98 -13.48
N ILE A 314 22.30 3.24 -14.56
CA ILE A 314 23.21 3.11 -15.69
C ILE A 314 23.04 4.35 -16.59
N GLU A 315 24.12 4.80 -17.25
CA GLU A 315 24.10 5.95 -18.17
C GLU A 315 23.00 5.89 -19.23
N ILE A 316 22.63 4.69 -19.68
CA ILE A 316 21.58 4.49 -20.70
C ILE A 316 20.14 4.65 -20.14
N GLY A 317 19.97 4.95 -18.85
CA GLY A 317 18.67 5.24 -18.22
C GLY A 317 18.21 4.29 -17.10
N PRO A 318 18.32 2.95 -17.22
CA PRO A 318 17.77 2.02 -16.25
C PRO A 318 18.42 2.10 -14.88
N THR A 319 17.63 1.84 -13.85
CA THR A 319 18.08 1.64 -12.48
C THR A 319 17.96 0.17 -12.10
N LEU A 320 19.05 -0.39 -11.58
CA LEU A 320 19.09 -1.70 -10.94
C LEU A 320 19.10 -1.51 -9.42
N THR A 321 18.19 -2.18 -8.73
CA THR A 321 18.11 -2.19 -7.27
C THR A 321 18.29 -3.60 -6.74
N VAL A 322 19.11 -3.73 -5.69
CA VAL A 322 19.28 -4.97 -4.93
C VAL A 322 19.01 -4.67 -3.47
N GLU A 323 18.17 -5.49 -2.83
CA GLU A 323 17.90 -5.43 -1.40
C GLU A 323 18.03 -6.81 -0.78
N TYR A 324 18.58 -6.87 0.43
CA TYR A 324 18.55 -8.03 1.29
C TYR A 324 17.84 -7.67 2.59
N VAL A 325 16.97 -8.56 3.06
CA VAL A 325 16.32 -8.44 4.37
C VAL A 325 16.56 -9.68 5.21
N TYR A 326 16.90 -9.44 6.49
CA TYR A 326 16.73 -10.38 7.57
C TYR A 326 15.52 -9.98 8.43
N TYR A 327 14.46 -10.79 8.40
CA TYR A 327 13.21 -10.63 9.12
C TYR A 327 13.17 -11.57 10.33
N GLY A 328 13.72 -11.13 11.46
CA GLY A 328 13.85 -11.94 12.68
C GLY A 328 12.55 -12.53 13.25
N PRO A 329 11.35 -11.91 13.08
CA PRO A 329 10.09 -12.54 13.47
C PRO A 329 9.70 -13.77 12.65
N GLY A 330 10.21 -13.95 11.43
CA GLY A 330 9.86 -15.09 10.57
C GLY A 330 10.20 -16.45 11.18
N TYR A 331 9.55 -17.51 10.68
CA TYR A 331 9.76 -18.88 11.12
C TYR A 331 11.18 -19.36 10.81
N ASN A 332 11.77 -20.14 11.73
CA ASN A 332 12.92 -20.98 11.43
C ASN A 332 12.49 -22.28 10.73
N ASP A 333 13.44 -23.13 10.33
CA ASP A 333 13.16 -24.34 9.54
C ASP A 333 12.16 -25.26 10.23
N ASP A 334 12.33 -25.53 11.51
CA ASP A 334 11.42 -26.37 12.30
C ASP A 334 10.00 -25.79 12.31
N GLN A 335 9.85 -24.51 12.66
CA GLN A 335 8.55 -23.82 12.69
C GLN A 335 7.89 -23.78 11.30
N ALA A 336 8.63 -23.63 10.21
CA ALA A 336 8.02 -23.66 8.89
C ALA A 336 7.57 -25.08 8.49
N ASN A 337 8.33 -26.10 8.86
CA ASN A 337 7.94 -27.50 8.62
C ASN A 337 6.64 -27.83 9.37
N GLU A 338 6.55 -27.44 10.64
CA GLU A 338 5.34 -27.55 11.47
C GLU A 338 4.17 -26.79 10.83
N TYR A 339 4.39 -25.52 10.46
CA TYR A 339 3.38 -24.69 9.78
C TYR A 339 2.86 -25.34 8.49
N TYR A 340 3.74 -25.83 7.62
CA TYR A 340 3.34 -26.43 6.35
C TYR A 340 2.64 -27.78 6.55
N ARG A 341 3.06 -28.58 7.54
CA ARG A 341 2.37 -29.82 7.92
C ARG A 341 0.96 -29.52 8.43
N LEU A 342 0.83 -28.64 9.43
CA LEU A 342 -0.45 -28.24 9.99
C LEU A 342 -1.41 -27.74 8.91
N ARG A 343 -0.91 -26.90 7.98
CA ARG A 343 -1.70 -26.41 6.85
C ARG A 343 -2.15 -27.54 5.92
N GLN A 344 -1.26 -28.51 5.63
CA GLN A 344 -1.61 -29.65 4.79
C GLN A 344 -2.68 -30.53 5.44
N GLU A 345 -2.51 -30.87 6.71
CA GLU A 345 -3.48 -31.69 7.47
C GLU A 345 -4.84 -31.00 7.56
N ALA A 346 -4.86 -29.68 7.80
CA ALA A 346 -6.08 -28.90 7.77
C ALA A 346 -6.71 -28.92 6.37
N SER A 347 -5.93 -28.75 5.30
CA SER A 347 -6.43 -28.83 3.93
C SER A 347 -7.08 -30.18 3.61
N ASP A 348 -6.45 -31.28 4.01
CA ASP A 348 -6.95 -32.64 3.77
C ASP A 348 -8.27 -32.89 4.51
N ALA A 349 -8.50 -32.18 5.61
CA ALA A 349 -9.71 -32.23 6.43
C ALA A 349 -10.78 -31.19 6.03
N PHE A 350 -10.55 -30.34 5.02
CA PHE A 350 -11.40 -29.18 4.71
C PHE A 350 -12.86 -29.53 4.38
N ASP A 351 -13.05 -30.61 3.62
CA ASP A 351 -14.37 -31.08 3.18
C ASP A 351 -15.07 -31.99 4.21
N LEU A 352 -14.42 -32.29 5.33
CA LEU A 352 -15.05 -33.08 6.39
C LEU A 352 -16.17 -32.28 7.06
N ALA A 353 -17.22 -32.98 7.48
CA ALA A 353 -18.31 -32.39 8.23
C ALA A 353 -18.05 -32.44 9.75
N GLY A 354 -18.72 -31.56 10.49
CA GLY A 354 -18.66 -31.49 11.95
C GLY A 354 -17.40 -30.80 12.46
N SER A 355 -17.08 -31.03 13.74
CA SER A 355 -16.06 -30.27 14.48
C SER A 355 -14.65 -30.33 13.88
N ILE A 356 -14.30 -31.41 13.17
CA ILE A 356 -13.00 -31.53 12.50
C ILE A 356 -12.92 -30.61 11.28
N GLY A 357 -14.01 -30.52 10.49
CA GLY A 357 -14.09 -29.59 9.37
C GLY A 357 -14.10 -28.13 9.82
N ASP A 358 -14.81 -27.83 10.91
CA ASP A 358 -14.83 -26.48 11.50
C ASP A 358 -13.43 -26.08 12.00
N LEU A 359 -12.71 -27.00 12.67
CA LEU A 359 -11.34 -26.78 13.11
C LEU A 359 -10.40 -26.58 11.92
N SER A 360 -10.53 -27.38 10.86
CA SER A 360 -9.75 -27.21 9.62
C SER A 360 -9.91 -25.80 9.04
N ARG A 361 -11.15 -25.30 8.89
CA ARG A 361 -11.42 -23.96 8.36
C ARG A 361 -10.84 -22.87 9.25
N LEU A 362 -10.92 -23.03 10.57
CA LEU A 362 -10.28 -22.12 11.52
C LEU A 362 -8.76 -22.13 11.37
N THR A 363 -8.14 -23.30 11.31
CA THR A 363 -6.69 -23.46 11.14
C THR A 363 -6.24 -22.82 9.82
N LEU A 364 -6.92 -23.09 8.70
CA LEU A 364 -6.60 -22.47 7.41
C LEU A 364 -6.75 -20.93 7.44
N SER A 365 -7.71 -20.41 8.20
CA SER A 365 -7.85 -18.97 8.42
C SER A 365 -6.67 -18.39 9.19
N GLN A 366 -6.20 -19.07 10.22
CA GLN A 366 -5.04 -18.65 11.01
C GLN A 366 -3.73 -18.77 10.21
N THR A 367 -3.60 -19.78 9.34
CA THR A 367 -2.41 -19.93 8.49
C THR A 367 -2.40 -18.96 7.31
N ALA A 368 -3.57 -18.47 6.88
CA ALA A 368 -3.70 -17.48 5.81
C ALA A 368 -3.16 -16.09 6.20
N ASP A 369 -3.38 -15.67 7.45
CA ASP A 369 -2.79 -14.45 8.02
C ASP A 369 -2.23 -14.75 9.40
N THR A 370 -0.96 -15.12 9.42
CA THR A 370 -0.23 -15.40 10.67
C THR A 370 0.16 -14.12 11.40
N GLY A 371 -0.16 -12.93 10.87
CA GLY A 371 0.37 -11.65 11.36
C GLY A 371 1.84 -11.40 11.01
N LEU A 372 2.55 -12.40 10.48
CA LEU A 372 3.90 -12.21 9.94
C LEU A 372 3.82 -11.51 8.59
N ARG A 373 4.73 -10.56 8.38
CA ARG A 373 4.91 -9.97 7.07
C ARG A 373 5.51 -10.96 6.07
N PHE A 374 6.56 -11.64 6.52
CA PHE A 374 7.24 -12.68 5.77
C PHE A 374 7.23 -13.95 6.62
N LEU A 375 6.86 -15.07 6.01
CA LEU A 375 6.82 -16.34 6.71
C LEU A 375 8.20 -16.81 7.15
N ARG A 376 9.24 -16.49 6.37
CA ARG A 376 10.63 -16.90 6.61
C ARG A 376 11.49 -15.70 6.99
N LYS A 377 12.80 -15.90 7.12
CA LYS A 377 13.71 -14.88 7.68
C LYS A 377 14.51 -14.16 6.61
N ASN A 378 14.90 -14.84 5.54
CA ASN A 378 15.89 -14.29 4.63
C ASN A 378 15.32 -14.12 3.21
N TYR A 379 15.33 -12.88 2.72
CA TYR A 379 14.88 -12.57 1.37
C TYR A 379 15.85 -11.65 0.63
N VAL A 380 15.94 -11.86 -0.68
CA VAL A 380 16.64 -10.98 -1.61
C VAL A 380 15.64 -10.45 -2.63
N MET A 381 15.66 -9.15 -2.89
CA MET A 381 14.92 -8.52 -3.97
C MET A 381 15.89 -7.97 -5.02
N LEU A 382 15.59 -8.24 -6.28
CA LEU A 382 16.21 -7.63 -7.45
C LEU A 382 15.14 -6.87 -8.21
N GLN A 383 15.40 -5.62 -8.57
CA GLN A 383 14.50 -4.83 -9.39
C GLN A 383 15.27 -4.14 -10.51
N TYR A 384 14.74 -4.26 -11.73
CA TYR A 384 15.12 -3.45 -12.87
C TYR A 384 13.98 -2.47 -13.17
N GLN A 385 14.31 -1.20 -13.33
CA GLN A 385 13.36 -0.18 -13.74
C GLN A 385 13.95 0.66 -14.87
N HIS A 386 13.18 0.88 -15.94
CA HIS A 386 13.54 1.75 -17.04
C HIS A 386 12.31 2.56 -17.41
N ASN A 387 12.33 3.85 -17.08
CA ASN A 387 11.24 4.77 -17.38
C ASN A 387 11.57 5.55 -18.65
N ASP A 388 10.54 6.09 -19.28
CA ASP A 388 10.64 7.02 -20.41
C ASP A 388 11.41 6.44 -21.62
N ILE A 389 11.26 5.14 -21.87
CA ILE A 389 11.82 4.50 -23.07
C ILE A 389 11.12 5.09 -24.29
N GLN A 390 11.88 5.90 -25.04
CA GLN A 390 11.36 6.65 -26.19
C GLN A 390 10.14 7.53 -25.84
N ASP A 391 10.09 8.05 -24.61
CA ASP A 391 9.00 8.90 -24.09
C ASP A 391 7.61 8.23 -24.06
N VAL A 392 7.53 6.90 -24.22
CA VAL A 392 6.25 6.19 -24.35
C VAL A 392 6.13 4.93 -23.51
N LEU A 393 7.21 4.42 -22.91
CA LEU A 393 7.20 3.11 -22.27
C LEU A 393 7.97 3.12 -20.94
N ASN A 394 7.33 2.61 -19.89
CA ASN A 394 8.00 2.26 -18.64
C ASN A 394 7.99 0.75 -18.44
N LEU A 395 9.13 0.23 -17.98
CA LEU A 395 9.30 -1.17 -17.63
C LEU A 395 9.78 -1.29 -16.18
N THR A 396 9.10 -2.13 -15.40
CA THR A 396 9.57 -2.58 -14.10
C THR A 396 9.54 -4.10 -14.04
N PHE A 397 10.68 -4.71 -13.72
CA PHE A 397 10.78 -6.13 -13.40
C PHE A 397 11.29 -6.28 -11.98
N ARG A 398 10.61 -7.07 -11.16
CA ARG A 398 11.01 -7.34 -9.79
C ARG A 398 10.98 -8.83 -9.52
N TRP A 399 12.07 -9.35 -8.99
CA TRP A 399 12.18 -10.69 -8.46
C TRP A 399 12.45 -10.64 -6.96
N THR A 400 11.64 -11.32 -6.16
CA THR A 400 11.89 -11.51 -4.73
C THR A 400 12.06 -12.99 -4.46
N GLN A 401 13.21 -13.36 -3.91
CA GLN A 401 13.60 -14.72 -3.57
C GLN A 401 13.64 -14.89 -2.06
N ASN A 402 12.97 -15.91 -1.57
CA ASN A 402 13.19 -16.45 -0.24
C ASN A 402 14.36 -17.43 -0.32
N ILE A 403 15.45 -17.15 0.41
CA ILE A 403 16.65 -17.99 0.35
C ILE A 403 16.59 -19.15 1.36
N ASP A 404 15.60 -19.15 2.26
CA ASP A 404 15.42 -20.22 3.26
C ASP A 404 14.75 -21.47 2.67
N ASP A 405 13.80 -21.30 1.73
CA ASP A 405 13.03 -22.42 1.15
C ASP A 405 12.98 -22.42 -0.39
N GLY A 406 13.64 -21.46 -1.05
CA GLY A 406 13.69 -21.38 -2.50
C GLY A 406 12.42 -20.84 -3.16
N SER A 407 11.39 -20.46 -2.40
CA SER A 407 10.19 -19.81 -2.96
C SER A 407 10.49 -18.41 -3.52
N GLY A 408 9.75 -17.98 -4.53
CA GLY A 408 9.99 -16.69 -5.17
C GLY A 408 8.74 -16.07 -5.79
N GLN A 409 8.82 -14.76 -6.03
CA GLN A 409 7.80 -13.98 -6.69
C GLN A 409 8.43 -13.13 -7.79
N PHE A 410 7.86 -13.22 -9.00
CA PHE A 410 8.17 -12.32 -10.10
C PHE A 410 7.01 -11.35 -10.33
N ILE A 411 7.32 -10.07 -10.49
CA ILE A 411 6.37 -9.03 -10.87
C ILE A 411 6.95 -8.33 -12.10
N SER A 412 6.11 -8.18 -13.12
CA SER A 412 6.40 -7.35 -14.29
C SER A 412 5.31 -6.30 -14.43
N ILE A 413 5.72 -5.05 -14.61
CA ILE A 413 4.82 -3.93 -14.90
C ILE A 413 5.33 -3.30 -16.17
N ILE A 414 4.44 -3.21 -17.15
CA ILE A 414 4.68 -2.57 -18.44
C ILE A 414 3.65 -1.47 -18.53
N GLU A 415 4.09 -0.24 -18.72
CA GLU A 415 3.20 0.90 -18.87
C GLU A 415 3.47 1.58 -20.21
N TYR A 416 2.40 1.87 -20.96
CA TYR A 416 2.52 2.48 -22.28
C TYR A 416 1.69 3.77 -22.36
N PHE A 417 2.33 4.88 -22.74
CA PHE A 417 1.67 6.18 -22.85
C PHE A 417 1.11 6.40 -24.25
N LEU A 418 -0.19 6.66 -24.31
CA LEU A 418 -0.93 7.06 -25.51
C LEU A 418 -1.17 8.58 -25.47
N GLY A 419 -0.11 9.34 -25.72
CA GLY A 419 -0.12 10.79 -25.58
C GLY A 419 -0.06 11.22 -24.10
N GLU A 420 -0.43 12.48 -23.84
CA GLU A 420 -0.19 13.11 -22.53
C GLU A 420 -1.19 12.71 -21.43
N HIS A 421 -2.35 12.15 -21.80
CA HIS A 421 -3.49 11.99 -20.89
C HIS A 421 -3.95 10.54 -20.72
N ILE A 422 -3.37 9.59 -21.47
CA ILE A 422 -3.80 8.19 -21.47
C ILE A 422 -2.57 7.32 -21.26
N GLN A 423 -2.67 6.39 -20.30
CA GLN A 423 -1.67 5.39 -19.98
C GLN A 423 -2.35 4.02 -19.95
N LEU A 424 -1.75 3.03 -20.62
CA LEU A 424 -2.15 1.63 -20.65
C LEU A 424 -1.28 0.77 -19.74
#